data_AF-A0A851YRV1-F1
#
_entry.id   AF-A0A851YRV1-F1
#
_cell.length_a   1.000
_cell.length_b   1.000
_cell.length_c   1.000
_cell.angle_alpha   90.00
_cell.angle_beta   90.00
_cell.angle_gamma   90.00
#
_symmetry.space_group_name_H-M   'P 1'
#
loop_
_entity.id
_entity.type
_entity.pdbx_description
1 polymer ?
#
loop_
_entity_poly.entity_id
_entity_poly.type
_entity_poly.pdbx_seq_one_letter_code
_entity_poly.pdbx_strand_id
1 'polypeptide(L)'
;EAAPGPADKEEAAPGPADKEEAAPARKKRRLAGGERYVPPPRKLSTGVSFGAEHFAETSYYFEGGLRKVRPYYFDFRTYCKGRWVGRSLRHVFSTEFRAQPLSYYRAAARAGRLRLNEEPVRDLDIVLKNNDFLRNTVHRHEPPVTAQPIQILVEDDEVVVVDKPSSLPVHPCGRFRHNTVIFILGKEHDLKELHTIHRLDRMTSGVLMFAKTTAVSKRIDEQVRERQLEKEYVCRVVGEFPEHPVVCEEPILVVSYKVGVCRVDPKGKFCKTIFQRLSYNGRTSVVKCLPRTGRTHQIRVHLQYLGHPIVNDPIYNMAAWGPERGKGGKIGKTDEELLEALLEEHRSKQSLDILGLSEEDLNSGAGDTDRGDASDGTKPAPAACPLNSDTNLETLEKNKEFGLCENRDGQTGVNSEEKDPLCVECKITRRDPSPKELVMYLHALRYKGAEFEYSSKMPEWAREDWEE
;
A
#
# COMPACT_ATOMS: atom_id res chain seq x y z
N GLU A 1 25.89 28.33 -72.08
CA GLU A 1 26.66 29.57 -72.30
C GLU A 1 26.27 30.54 -71.18
N ALA A 2 27.12 31.20 -70.42
CA ALA A 2 28.56 31.28 -70.32
C ALA A 2 28.87 31.77 -68.88
N ALA A 3 29.97 31.30 -68.29
CA ALA A 3 30.68 32.02 -67.23
C ALA A 3 31.64 33.04 -67.90
N PRO A 4 32.07 34.14 -67.24
CA PRO A 4 33.21 34.06 -66.31
C PRO A 4 33.16 35.05 -65.11
N GLY A 5 34.08 34.85 -64.15
CA GLY A 5 34.31 35.68 -62.93
C GLY A 5 35.08 37.00 -63.19
N PRO A 6 35.93 37.54 -62.28
CA PRO A 6 36.39 37.05 -60.98
C PRO A 6 36.19 38.03 -59.80
N ALA A 7 36.60 37.58 -58.61
CA ALA A 7 36.62 38.30 -57.35
C ALA A 7 38.01 38.92 -57.07
N ASP A 8 38.02 40.11 -56.47
CA ASP A 8 39.07 40.70 -55.62
C ASP A 8 38.36 41.63 -54.63
N LYS A 9 38.21 41.24 -53.35
CA LYS A 9 39.07 41.59 -52.19
C LYS A 9 39.14 43.09 -51.89
N GLU A 10 38.34 43.53 -50.93
CA GLU A 10 38.71 44.62 -50.02
C GLU A 10 38.27 44.26 -48.60
N GLU A 11 39.22 44.38 -47.67
CA GLU A 11 39.14 43.99 -46.26
C GLU A 11 38.19 44.89 -45.46
N ALA A 12 37.31 44.28 -44.66
CA ALA A 12 36.61 44.95 -43.57
C ALA A 12 36.90 44.21 -42.26
N ALA A 13 37.36 44.98 -41.28
CA ALA A 13 37.85 44.57 -39.97
C ALA A 13 36.88 43.68 -39.16
N PRO A 14 37.39 42.80 -38.28
CA PRO A 14 36.54 41.98 -37.41
C PRO A 14 35.90 42.85 -36.32
N GLY A 15 34.56 42.82 -36.28
CA GLY A 15 33.76 43.37 -35.18
C GLY A 15 34.04 42.65 -33.85
N PRO A 16 33.76 43.30 -32.70
CA PRO A 16 34.19 42.83 -31.41
C PRO A 16 33.51 41.51 -31.03
N ALA A 17 34.31 40.59 -30.49
CA ALA A 17 33.86 39.33 -29.92
C ALA A 17 32.81 39.58 -28.82
N ASP A 18 31.62 39.01 -29.00
CA ASP A 18 30.60 38.91 -27.96
C ASP A 18 31.19 38.09 -26.80
N LYS A 19 31.46 38.78 -25.70
CA LYS A 19 31.72 38.16 -24.41
C LYS A 19 30.41 37.50 -23.97
N GLU A 20 30.36 36.17 -23.98
CA GLU A 20 29.38 35.39 -23.23
C GLU A 20 29.43 35.86 -21.76
N GLU A 21 28.43 36.65 -21.35
CA GLU A 21 28.19 36.96 -19.95
C GLU A 21 27.81 35.66 -19.24
N ALA A 22 28.74 35.17 -18.43
CA ALA A 22 28.49 34.08 -17.49
C ALA A 22 27.26 34.42 -16.63
N ALA A 23 26.24 33.57 -16.70
CA ALA A 23 25.03 33.67 -15.88
C ALA A 23 25.39 33.80 -14.39
N PRO A 24 24.75 34.71 -13.63
CA PRO A 24 25.15 34.96 -12.26
C PRO A 24 24.90 33.73 -11.39
N ALA A 25 25.94 33.27 -10.70
CA ALA A 25 25.86 32.23 -9.69
C ALA A 25 24.74 32.54 -8.68
N ARG A 26 23.85 31.57 -8.45
CA ARG A 26 22.75 31.68 -7.47
C ARG A 26 23.30 32.09 -6.10
N LYS A 27 23.13 33.37 -5.73
CA LYS A 27 23.37 33.86 -4.37
C LYS A 27 22.50 33.03 -3.41
N LYS A 28 23.12 32.26 -2.52
CA LYS A 28 22.45 31.74 -1.31
C LYS A 28 21.91 32.96 -0.55
N ARG A 29 20.59 33.21 -0.61
CA ARG A 29 19.93 34.19 0.27
C ARG A 29 20.29 33.81 1.70
N ARG A 30 21.04 34.67 2.41
CA ARG A 30 21.16 34.55 3.87
C ARG A 30 19.75 34.76 4.42
N LEU A 31 19.19 33.70 4.99
CA LEU A 31 17.94 33.78 5.74
C LEU A 31 18.12 34.81 6.86
N ALA A 32 17.07 35.58 7.16
CA ALA A 32 17.08 36.46 8.32
C ALA A 32 17.33 35.62 9.58
N GLY A 33 17.96 36.20 10.61
CA GLY A 33 18.25 35.49 11.85
C GLY A 33 16.99 34.83 12.42
N GLY A 34 16.98 33.49 12.49
CA GLY A 34 15.86 32.70 13.04
C GLY A 34 14.87 32.11 12.01
N GLU A 35 14.98 32.48 10.72
CA GLU A 35 14.20 31.85 9.65
C GLU A 35 14.83 30.51 9.23
N ARG A 36 14.04 29.44 9.25
CA ARG A 36 14.45 28.13 8.73
C ARG A 36 14.30 28.15 7.21
N TYR A 37 15.29 27.63 6.50
CA TYR A 37 15.12 27.34 5.07
C TYR A 37 13.96 26.36 4.93
N VAL A 38 13.08 26.53 3.96
CA VAL A 38 12.05 25.55 3.62
C VAL A 38 12.22 25.21 2.14
N PRO A 39 12.41 23.93 1.77
CA PRO A 39 12.50 23.56 0.37
C PRO A 39 11.16 23.83 -0.34
N PRO A 40 11.18 24.38 -1.57
CA PRO A 40 9.96 24.77 -2.27
C PRO A 40 9.03 23.56 -2.49
N PRO A 41 7.70 23.72 -2.30
CA PRO A 41 6.74 22.67 -2.58
C PRO A 41 6.80 22.27 -4.05
N ARG A 42 6.96 20.97 -4.31
CA ARG A 42 6.92 20.43 -5.67
C ARG A 42 5.47 20.28 -6.11
N LYS A 43 5.17 20.56 -7.39
CA LYS A 43 3.84 20.30 -7.96
C LYS A 43 3.57 18.79 -7.86
N LEU A 44 2.42 18.44 -7.29
CA LEU A 44 1.95 17.05 -7.22
C LEU A 44 1.60 16.55 -8.64
N SER A 45 2.17 15.42 -9.05
CA SER A 45 1.58 14.62 -10.12
C SER A 45 0.29 13.95 -9.61
N THR A 46 -0.59 13.57 -10.53
CA THR A 46 -1.94 13.08 -10.22
C THR A 46 -2.10 11.56 -10.31
N GLY A 47 -1.03 10.77 -10.46
CA GLY A 47 -1.13 9.32 -10.63
C GLY A 47 0.12 8.59 -10.16
N VAL A 48 -0.04 7.43 -9.50
CA VAL A 48 1.03 6.68 -8.81
C VAL A 48 2.07 6.21 -9.82
N SER A 49 2.95 7.13 -10.21
CA SER A 49 3.90 6.97 -11.29
C SER A 49 5.26 6.71 -10.68
N PHE A 50 5.79 5.53 -10.95
CA PHE A 50 7.15 5.16 -10.58
C PHE A 50 8.08 5.55 -11.74
N GLY A 51 9.05 6.41 -11.43
CA GLY A 51 10.16 6.70 -12.33
C GLY A 51 11.27 5.64 -12.27
N ALA A 52 12.24 5.74 -13.18
CA ALA A 52 13.37 4.81 -13.27
C ALA A 52 14.15 4.64 -11.95
N GLU A 53 14.30 5.71 -11.19
CA GLU A 53 14.93 5.71 -9.86
C GLU A 53 14.20 4.81 -8.85
N HIS A 54 12.86 4.76 -8.91
CA HIS A 54 12.06 3.92 -8.02
C HIS A 54 12.24 2.45 -8.37
N PHE A 55 12.30 2.11 -9.66
CA PHE A 55 12.54 0.76 -10.13
C PHE A 55 13.97 0.27 -9.82
N ALA A 56 14.94 1.19 -9.77
CA ALA A 56 16.33 0.90 -9.45
C ALA A 56 16.65 0.91 -7.94
N GLU A 57 15.73 1.36 -7.08
CA GLU A 57 15.95 1.53 -5.63
C GLU A 57 16.36 0.23 -4.92
N THR A 58 15.87 -0.92 -5.38
CA THR A 58 16.29 -2.24 -4.90
C THR A 58 16.00 -3.33 -5.95
N SER A 59 16.51 -4.53 -5.67
CA SER A 59 16.27 -5.75 -6.45
C SER A 59 15.30 -6.69 -5.74
N TYR A 60 14.61 -7.53 -6.51
CA TYR A 60 13.84 -8.67 -6.00
C TYR A 60 14.50 -9.98 -6.42
N TYR A 61 14.16 -11.07 -5.73
CA TYR A 61 14.62 -12.42 -6.03
C TYR A 61 13.51 -13.43 -5.69
N PHE A 62 13.64 -14.64 -6.22
CA PHE A 62 12.70 -15.73 -5.96
C PHE A 62 13.37 -16.83 -5.14
N GLU A 63 12.68 -17.30 -4.11
CA GLU A 63 13.16 -18.37 -3.22
C GLU A 63 11.96 -19.09 -2.61
N GLY A 64 11.95 -20.42 -2.62
CA GLY A 64 10.89 -21.21 -1.97
C GLY A 64 9.47 -20.96 -2.52
N GLY A 65 9.33 -20.58 -3.79
CA GLY A 65 8.04 -20.22 -4.39
C GLY A 65 7.52 -18.84 -4.01
N LEU A 66 8.37 -18.00 -3.40
CA LEU A 66 8.06 -16.63 -2.98
C LEU A 66 8.87 -15.62 -3.78
N ARG A 67 8.28 -14.45 -4.03
CA ARG A 67 8.96 -13.24 -4.49
C ARG A 67 9.34 -12.40 -3.27
N LYS A 68 10.64 -12.16 -3.12
CA LYS A 68 11.24 -11.40 -2.02
C LYS A 68 11.92 -10.15 -2.53
N VAL A 69 11.87 -9.08 -1.75
CA VAL A 69 12.51 -7.80 -2.07
C VAL A 69 13.71 -7.64 -1.15
N ARG A 70 14.88 -7.30 -1.70
CA ARG A 70 16.05 -7.03 -0.86
C ARG A 70 15.78 -5.79 0.01
N PRO A 71 16.11 -5.81 1.30
CA PRO A 71 15.93 -4.67 2.18
C PRO A 71 16.57 -3.41 1.60
N TYR A 72 15.93 -2.26 1.83
CA TYR A 72 16.34 -0.99 1.22
C TYR A 72 16.04 0.19 2.14
N TYR A 73 16.78 1.27 1.97
CA TYR A 73 16.49 2.52 2.66
C TYR A 73 15.41 3.29 1.91
N PHE A 74 14.45 3.84 2.67
CA PHE A 74 13.33 4.58 2.15
C PHE A 74 13.11 5.85 2.96
N ASP A 75 12.89 6.96 2.26
CA ASP A 75 12.60 8.24 2.89
C ASP A 75 11.09 8.48 2.97
N PHE A 76 10.54 8.48 4.18
CA PHE A 76 9.25 9.11 4.43
C PHE A 76 9.43 10.63 4.42
N ARG A 77 8.71 11.31 3.54
CA ARG A 77 8.81 12.77 3.32
C ARG A 77 7.45 13.40 3.47
N THR A 78 7.34 14.48 4.23
CA THR A 78 6.07 15.19 4.40
C THR A 78 6.29 16.64 4.82
N TYR A 79 5.43 17.53 4.34
CA TYR A 79 5.38 18.90 4.86
C TYR A 79 4.59 18.93 6.18
N CYS A 80 4.95 19.88 7.02
CA CYS A 80 4.31 20.14 8.29
C CYS A 80 2.84 20.44 8.06
N LYS A 81 1.96 19.61 8.65
CA LYS A 81 0.52 19.79 8.54
C LYS A 81 0.08 20.90 9.49
N GLY A 82 -1.02 21.60 9.16
CA GLY A 82 -1.52 22.73 9.97
C GLY A 82 -1.70 22.39 11.45
N ARG A 83 -2.19 21.18 11.77
CA ARG A 83 -2.37 20.70 13.16
C ARG A 83 -1.06 20.42 13.92
N TRP A 84 0.07 20.33 13.24
CA TRP A 84 1.40 20.13 13.86
C TRP A 84 2.09 21.45 14.18
N VAL A 85 1.65 22.56 13.58
CA VAL A 85 2.27 23.87 13.80
C VAL A 85 2.18 24.24 15.28
N GLY A 86 3.30 24.65 15.85
CA GLY A 86 3.41 24.96 17.28
C GLY A 86 3.53 23.75 18.20
N ARG A 87 3.49 22.52 17.66
CA ARG A 87 3.78 21.28 18.41
C ARG A 87 5.25 20.88 18.22
N SER A 88 5.80 20.16 19.20
CA SER A 88 7.14 19.58 19.06
C SER A 88 7.12 18.32 18.18
N LEU A 89 8.26 17.98 17.57
CA LEU A 89 8.41 16.69 16.87
C LEU A 89 8.12 15.50 17.79
N ARG A 90 8.53 15.57 19.06
CA ARG A 90 8.22 14.57 20.08
C ARG A 90 6.71 14.35 20.19
N HIS A 91 5.93 15.43 20.31
CA HIS A 91 4.48 15.36 20.40
C HIS A 91 3.87 14.69 19.17
N VAL A 92 4.31 15.09 17.98
CA VAL A 92 3.81 14.53 16.71
C VAL A 92 4.15 13.03 16.59
N PHE A 93 5.38 12.63 16.94
CA PHE A 93 5.75 11.21 16.92
C PHE A 93 4.98 10.38 17.94
N SER A 94 4.72 10.90 19.15
CA SER A 94 3.96 10.17 20.18
C SER A 94 2.47 10.06 19.90
N THR A 95 1.89 11.00 19.14
CA THR A 95 0.43 11.06 18.94
C THR A 95 0.00 10.54 17.57
N GLU A 96 0.75 10.82 16.51
CA GLU A 96 0.35 10.47 15.13
C GLU A 96 1.18 9.34 14.52
N PHE A 97 2.49 9.26 14.79
CA PHE A 97 3.37 8.24 14.21
C PHE A 97 3.75 7.16 15.23
N ARG A 98 2.74 6.52 15.78
CA ARG A 98 2.85 5.57 16.89
C ARG A 98 3.42 4.20 16.53
N ALA A 99 3.81 3.98 15.27
CA ALA A 99 4.37 2.71 14.82
C ALA A 99 5.72 2.38 15.47
N GLN A 100 6.45 3.39 15.96
CA GLN A 100 7.74 3.22 16.62
C GLN A 100 7.75 3.99 17.95
N PRO A 101 8.45 3.49 18.98
CA PRO A 101 8.56 4.19 20.26
C PRO A 101 9.42 5.46 20.14
N LEU A 102 9.25 6.42 21.06
CA LEU A 102 10.08 7.64 21.07
C LEU A 102 11.59 7.36 21.17
N SER A 103 11.99 6.26 21.80
CA SER A 103 13.38 5.81 21.85
C SER A 103 13.97 5.53 20.46
N TYR A 104 13.18 4.96 19.55
CA TYR A 104 13.57 4.77 18.15
C TYR A 104 13.83 6.10 17.46
N TYR A 105 12.91 7.07 17.57
CA TYR A 105 13.07 8.37 16.91
C TYR A 105 14.26 9.15 17.47
N ARG A 106 14.55 9.06 18.77
CA ARG A 106 15.77 9.63 19.36
C ARG A 106 17.03 8.99 18.77
N ALA A 107 17.04 7.67 18.58
CA ALA A 107 18.15 6.97 17.96
C ALA A 107 18.31 7.32 16.47
N ALA A 108 17.20 7.43 15.73
CA ALA A 108 17.17 7.84 14.33
C ALA A 108 17.68 9.28 14.13
N ALA A 109 17.32 10.21 15.04
CA ALA A 109 17.88 11.56 15.08
C ALA A 109 19.40 11.54 15.25
N ARG A 110 19.92 10.80 16.24
CA ARG A 110 21.38 10.65 16.46
C ARG A 110 22.10 10.03 15.27
N ALA A 111 21.44 9.12 14.55
CA ALA A 111 21.96 8.50 13.33
C ALA A 111 21.81 9.36 12.06
N GLY A 112 21.29 10.59 12.17
CA GLY A 112 21.12 11.50 11.03
C GLY A 112 19.99 11.14 10.06
N ARG A 113 19.09 10.22 10.44
CA ARG A 113 17.96 9.73 9.63
C ARG A 113 16.75 10.64 9.67
N LEU A 114 16.63 11.44 10.73
CA LEU A 114 15.61 12.46 10.85
C LEU A 114 16.20 13.81 10.43
N ARG A 115 15.57 14.43 9.44
CA ARG A 115 15.93 15.76 8.94
C ARG A 115 14.71 16.66 8.91
N LEU A 116 14.89 17.90 9.35
CA LEU A 116 13.91 18.96 9.25
C LEU A 116 14.48 20.05 8.34
N ASN A 117 13.82 20.26 7.20
CA ASN A 117 14.28 21.13 6.13
C ASN A 117 15.70 20.80 5.66
N GLU A 118 15.96 19.50 5.43
CA GLU A 118 17.26 18.94 5.05
C GLU A 118 18.36 18.97 6.13
N GLU A 119 18.16 19.70 7.22
CA GLU A 119 19.07 19.76 8.37
C GLU A 119 18.82 18.59 9.35
N PRO A 120 19.88 17.91 9.84
CA PRO A 120 19.73 16.84 10.82
C PRO A 120 19.04 17.31 12.11
N VAL A 121 18.03 16.56 12.55
CA VAL A 121 17.35 16.79 13.82
C VAL A 121 18.25 16.31 14.96
N ARG A 122 18.54 17.21 15.91
CA ARG A 122 19.33 16.90 17.13
C ARG A 122 18.48 16.70 18.37
N ASP A 123 17.33 17.36 18.41
CA ASP A 123 16.41 17.35 19.53
C ASP A 123 14.96 17.22 19.01
N LEU A 124 14.20 16.31 19.60
CA LEU A 124 12.79 16.09 19.25
C LEU A 124 11.87 17.14 19.87
N ASP A 125 12.31 17.93 20.84
CA ASP A 125 11.51 19.02 21.40
C ASP A 125 11.46 20.27 20.50
N ILE A 126 12.12 20.22 19.33
CA ILE A 126 12.01 21.24 18.30
C ILE A 126 10.55 21.47 17.90
N VAL A 127 10.11 22.72 18.02
CA VAL A 127 8.77 23.15 17.63
C VAL A 127 8.68 23.31 16.11
N LEU A 128 7.67 22.69 15.53
CA LEU A 128 7.39 22.72 14.10
C LEU A 128 6.74 24.05 13.70
N LYS A 129 7.23 24.61 12.58
CA LYS A 129 6.68 25.81 11.95
C LYS A 129 5.86 25.43 10.72
N ASN A 130 5.01 26.34 10.27
CA ASN A 130 4.28 26.15 9.02
C ASN A 130 5.25 25.90 7.86
N ASN A 131 4.89 24.98 6.95
CA ASN A 131 5.69 24.53 5.81
C ASN A 131 7.02 23.83 6.13
N ASP A 132 7.39 23.58 7.40
CA ASP A 132 8.59 22.78 7.70
C ASP A 132 8.52 21.42 6.95
N PHE A 133 9.62 20.97 6.35
CA PHE A 133 9.68 19.74 5.57
C PHE A 133 10.40 18.64 6.38
N LEU A 134 9.68 17.60 6.75
CA LEU A 134 10.21 16.47 7.51
C LEU A 134 10.61 15.33 6.56
N ARG A 135 11.83 14.80 6.76
CA ARG A 135 12.31 13.57 6.15
C ARG A 135 12.73 12.58 7.23
N ASN A 136 12.24 11.35 7.14
CA ASN A 136 12.60 10.23 7.99
C ASN A 136 13.07 9.05 7.12
N THR A 137 14.37 8.79 7.13
CA THR A 137 14.98 7.65 6.43
C THR A 137 14.85 6.39 7.28
N VAL A 138 14.19 5.36 6.76
CA VAL A 138 14.02 4.07 7.44
C VAL A 138 14.58 2.95 6.59
N HIS A 139 15.03 1.86 7.23
CA HIS A 139 15.40 0.63 6.56
C HIS A 139 14.18 -0.29 6.50
N ARG A 140 13.72 -0.64 5.29
CA ARG A 140 12.47 -1.35 5.04
C ARG A 140 12.70 -2.80 4.65
N HIS A 141 11.81 -3.64 5.17
CA HIS A 141 11.61 -5.02 4.77
C HIS A 141 10.16 -5.20 4.32
N GLU A 142 9.97 -5.66 3.09
CA GLU A 142 8.63 -6.00 2.59
C GLU A 142 8.34 -7.47 2.88
N PRO A 143 7.12 -7.81 3.32
CA PRO A 143 6.73 -9.20 3.45
C PRO A 143 6.84 -9.94 2.10
N PRO A 144 7.23 -11.22 2.11
CA PRO A 144 7.24 -12.03 0.90
C PRO A 144 5.82 -12.19 0.35
N VAL A 145 5.74 -12.33 -0.97
CA VAL A 145 4.50 -12.59 -1.71
C VAL A 145 4.69 -13.83 -2.58
N THR A 146 3.63 -14.39 -3.13
CA THR A 146 3.72 -15.54 -4.05
C THR A 146 4.61 -15.19 -5.26
N ALA A 147 5.36 -16.16 -5.77
CA ALA A 147 6.16 -16.01 -6.99
C ALA A 147 5.31 -16.12 -8.27
N GLN A 148 3.98 -16.22 -8.16
CA GLN A 148 3.10 -16.37 -9.32
C GLN A 148 3.18 -15.12 -10.20
N PRO A 149 3.45 -15.26 -11.52
CA PRO A 149 3.51 -14.12 -12.42
C PRO A 149 2.14 -13.49 -12.59
N ILE A 150 2.12 -12.18 -12.79
CA ILE A 150 0.89 -11.44 -13.11
C ILE A 150 0.58 -11.67 -14.59
N GLN A 151 -0.55 -12.31 -14.88
CA GLN A 151 -0.95 -12.54 -16.27
C GLN A 151 -1.70 -11.33 -16.80
N ILE A 152 -1.26 -10.76 -17.92
CA ILE A 152 -2.00 -9.74 -18.64
C ILE A 152 -3.08 -10.44 -19.47
N LEU A 153 -4.34 -10.15 -19.18
CA LEU A 153 -5.50 -10.69 -19.89
C LEU A 153 -5.82 -9.84 -21.13
N VAL A 154 -5.75 -8.52 -20.96
CA VAL A 154 -6.00 -7.53 -22.03
C VAL A 154 -5.06 -6.35 -21.82
N GLU A 155 -4.53 -5.84 -22.93
CA GLU A 155 -3.85 -4.56 -23.00
C GLU A 155 -4.25 -3.87 -24.30
N ASP A 156 -5.01 -2.79 -24.18
CA ASP A 156 -5.44 -1.95 -25.32
C ASP A 156 -5.07 -0.48 -25.08
N ASP A 157 -5.58 0.43 -25.90
CA ASP A 157 -5.27 1.87 -25.81
C ASP A 157 -5.83 2.55 -24.54
N GLU A 158 -6.88 1.99 -23.94
CA GLU A 158 -7.58 2.58 -22.80
C GLU A 158 -7.29 1.88 -21.48
N VAL A 159 -7.16 0.55 -21.47
CA VAL A 159 -7.07 -0.27 -20.25
C VAL A 159 -5.99 -1.34 -20.30
N VAL A 160 -5.56 -1.73 -19.10
CA VAL A 160 -4.80 -2.95 -18.84
C VAL A 160 -5.61 -3.80 -17.87
N VAL A 161 -5.87 -5.05 -18.22
CA VAL A 161 -6.58 -6.01 -17.38
C VAL A 161 -5.66 -7.17 -17.07
N VAL A 162 -5.55 -7.51 -15.79
CA VAL A 162 -4.68 -8.59 -15.31
C VAL A 162 -5.44 -9.62 -14.49
N ASP A 163 -4.96 -10.86 -14.52
CA ASP A 163 -5.28 -11.85 -13.49
C ASP A 163 -4.29 -11.67 -12.35
N LYS A 164 -4.76 -10.99 -11.30
CA LYS A 164 -3.98 -10.67 -10.11
C LYS A 164 -3.79 -11.96 -9.28
N PRO A 165 -2.55 -12.39 -8.99
CA PRO A 165 -2.33 -13.49 -8.07
C PRO A 165 -2.67 -13.08 -6.62
N SER A 166 -2.91 -14.06 -5.77
CA SER A 166 -3.11 -13.81 -4.33
C SER A 166 -1.82 -13.28 -3.69
N SER A 167 -1.93 -12.72 -2.48
CA SER A 167 -0.89 -12.09 -1.66
C SER A 167 -0.35 -10.70 -2.07
N LEU A 168 -0.58 -10.24 -3.31
CA LEU A 168 -0.13 -8.91 -3.76
C LEU A 168 -1.17 -7.81 -3.44
N PRO A 169 -0.80 -6.69 -2.82
CA PRO A 169 -1.62 -5.48 -2.86
C PRO A 169 -1.62 -4.83 -4.24
N VAL A 170 -2.69 -4.10 -4.56
CA VAL A 170 -2.84 -3.42 -5.86
C VAL A 170 -1.84 -2.26 -6.01
N HIS A 171 -1.73 -1.43 -4.97
CA HIS A 171 -0.87 -0.23 -4.91
C HIS A 171 -0.07 -0.21 -3.59
N PRO A 172 1.00 0.61 -3.47
CA PRO A 172 1.78 0.73 -2.24
C PRO A 172 0.89 1.03 -1.03
N CYS A 173 0.93 0.14 -0.04
CA CYS A 173 0.19 0.30 1.20
C CYS A 173 0.88 -0.47 2.33
N GLY A 174 0.86 0.13 3.52
CA GLY A 174 1.55 -0.42 4.69
C GLY A 174 3.01 -0.77 4.37
N ARG A 175 3.35 -2.04 4.55
CA ARG A 175 4.72 -2.56 4.36
C ARG A 175 5.06 -2.87 2.90
N PHE A 176 4.10 -2.87 1.97
CA PHE A 176 4.32 -3.24 0.57
C PHE A 176 4.51 -2.00 -0.32
N ARG A 177 5.51 -2.04 -1.20
CA ARG A 177 5.76 -1.03 -2.23
C ARG A 177 6.26 -1.69 -3.51
N HIS A 178 7.40 -2.37 -3.46
CA HIS A 178 7.96 -3.13 -4.59
C HIS A 178 7.18 -4.42 -4.86
N ASN A 179 6.60 -5.03 -3.83
CA ASN A 179 5.66 -6.16 -3.91
C ASN A 179 4.21 -5.67 -4.08
N THR A 180 3.94 -4.89 -5.12
CA THR A 180 2.58 -4.47 -5.49
C THR A 180 2.34 -4.63 -6.98
N VAL A 181 1.08 -4.86 -7.37
CA VAL A 181 0.71 -5.11 -8.78
C VAL A 181 1.20 -3.98 -9.68
N ILE A 182 0.87 -2.73 -9.34
CA ILE A 182 1.25 -1.57 -10.15
C ILE A 182 2.77 -1.41 -10.29
N PHE A 183 3.54 -1.70 -9.24
CA PHE A 183 5.00 -1.61 -9.29
C PHE A 183 5.60 -2.72 -10.16
N ILE A 184 5.07 -3.94 -10.04
CA ILE A 184 5.50 -5.09 -10.85
C ILE A 184 5.20 -4.83 -12.33
N LEU A 185 3.99 -4.38 -12.67
CA LEU A 185 3.62 -4.03 -14.04
C LEU A 185 4.52 -2.93 -14.61
N GLY A 186 4.80 -1.88 -13.84
CA GLY A 186 5.71 -0.82 -14.28
C GLY A 186 7.16 -1.28 -14.45
N LYS A 187 7.67 -2.13 -13.55
CA LYS A 187 9.06 -2.60 -13.55
C LYS A 187 9.33 -3.70 -14.58
N GLU A 188 8.41 -4.64 -14.72
CA GLU A 188 8.62 -5.89 -15.48
C GLU A 188 7.96 -5.84 -16.86
N HIS A 189 6.95 -4.98 -17.06
CA HIS A 189 6.20 -4.86 -18.32
C HIS A 189 6.22 -3.44 -18.92
N ASP A 190 6.95 -2.50 -18.34
CA ASP A 190 7.01 -1.08 -18.76
C ASP A 190 5.64 -0.35 -18.75
N LEU A 191 4.65 -0.91 -18.04
CA LEU A 191 3.31 -0.35 -17.91
C LEU A 191 3.25 0.69 -16.79
N LYS A 192 3.66 1.92 -17.12
CA LYS A 192 3.71 3.07 -16.21
C LYS A 192 2.43 3.89 -16.25
N GLU A 193 2.27 4.78 -15.26
CA GLU A 193 1.15 5.75 -15.18
C GLU A 193 -0.25 5.13 -15.18
N LEU A 194 -0.36 3.89 -14.73
CA LEU A 194 -1.64 3.21 -14.58
C LEU A 194 -2.49 3.85 -13.49
N HIS A 195 -3.76 4.07 -13.80
CA HIS A 195 -4.78 4.56 -12.86
C HIS A 195 -5.64 3.40 -12.36
N THR A 196 -5.78 3.28 -11.04
CA THR A 196 -6.61 2.24 -10.43
C THR A 196 -8.10 2.56 -10.60
N ILE A 197 -8.83 1.73 -11.33
CA ILE A 197 -10.29 1.81 -11.45
C ILE A 197 -10.96 1.23 -10.19
N HIS A 198 -10.44 0.13 -9.70
CA HIS A 198 -10.91 -0.49 -8.48
C HIS A 198 -9.76 -1.24 -7.80
N ARG A 199 -10.05 -1.78 -6.61
CA ARG A 199 -9.08 -2.56 -5.83
C ARG A 199 -9.64 -3.94 -5.50
N LEU A 200 -8.75 -4.92 -5.45
CA LEU A 200 -8.96 -6.20 -4.79
C LEU A 200 -8.19 -6.22 -3.48
N ASP A 201 -8.68 -6.98 -2.50
CA ASP A 201 -7.94 -7.23 -1.27
C ASP A 201 -6.63 -7.96 -1.59
N ARG A 202 -5.62 -7.80 -0.72
CA ARG A 202 -4.29 -8.40 -0.89
C ARG A 202 -4.35 -9.89 -1.23
N MET A 203 -5.15 -10.64 -0.47
CA MET A 203 -5.32 -12.08 -0.58
C MET A 203 -6.35 -12.51 -1.63
N THR A 204 -7.13 -11.58 -2.18
CA THR A 204 -8.11 -11.91 -3.24
C THR A 204 -7.39 -11.93 -4.58
N SER A 205 -7.59 -13.00 -5.35
CA SER A 205 -7.03 -13.17 -6.70
C SER A 205 -8.06 -12.79 -7.78
N GLY A 206 -7.65 -12.74 -9.04
CA GLY A 206 -8.56 -12.61 -10.19
C GLY A 206 -8.49 -11.27 -10.93
N VAL A 207 -9.51 -11.03 -11.74
CA VAL A 207 -9.58 -9.89 -12.67
C VAL A 207 -9.40 -8.57 -11.93
N LEU A 208 -8.44 -7.79 -12.40
CA LEU A 208 -8.14 -6.43 -11.94
C LEU A 208 -7.89 -5.51 -13.13
N MET A 209 -8.57 -4.38 -13.16
CA MET A 209 -8.49 -3.41 -14.27
C MET A 209 -7.76 -2.14 -13.85
N PHE A 210 -6.93 -1.64 -14.76
CA PHE A 210 -6.29 -0.33 -14.70
C PHE A 210 -6.64 0.48 -15.96
N ALA A 211 -6.79 1.78 -15.81
CA ALA A 211 -6.92 2.70 -16.93
C ALA A 211 -5.55 3.29 -17.28
N LYS A 212 -5.26 3.45 -18.58
CA LYS A 212 -4.04 4.12 -19.06
C LYS A 212 -4.12 5.65 -18.95
N THR A 213 -5.31 6.21 -18.75
CA THR A 213 -5.51 7.66 -18.55
C THR A 213 -6.50 7.97 -17.44
N THR A 214 -6.36 9.16 -16.84
CA THR A 214 -7.31 9.66 -15.83
C THR A 214 -8.73 9.80 -16.38
N ALA A 215 -8.87 10.14 -17.68
CA ALA A 215 -10.18 10.28 -18.32
C ALA A 215 -10.93 8.94 -18.38
N VAL A 216 -10.24 7.87 -18.81
CA VAL A 216 -10.79 6.51 -18.83
C VAL A 216 -11.12 6.03 -17.41
N SER A 217 -10.23 6.28 -16.43
CA SER A 217 -10.48 5.92 -15.03
C SER A 217 -11.79 6.55 -14.51
N LYS A 218 -11.98 7.86 -14.73
CA LYS A 218 -13.20 8.56 -14.29
C LYS A 218 -14.46 8.02 -14.95
N ARG A 219 -14.40 7.74 -16.26
CA ARG A 219 -15.52 7.18 -17.03
C ARG A 219 -15.95 5.81 -16.47
N ILE A 220 -14.99 4.92 -16.19
CA ILE A 220 -15.29 3.59 -15.64
C ILE A 220 -15.74 3.70 -14.16
N ASP A 221 -15.15 4.60 -13.38
CA ASP A 221 -15.57 4.84 -11.98
C ASP A 221 -17.03 5.32 -11.89
N GLU A 222 -17.48 6.13 -12.84
CA GLU A 222 -18.88 6.54 -12.96
C GLU A 222 -19.79 5.33 -13.22
N GLN A 223 -19.42 4.44 -14.16
CA GLN A 223 -20.16 3.20 -14.39
C GLN A 223 -20.23 2.31 -13.14
N VAL A 224 -19.15 2.23 -12.36
CA VAL A 224 -19.13 1.51 -11.08
C VAL A 224 -20.08 2.15 -10.07
N ARG A 225 -20.10 3.48 -9.99
CA ARG A 225 -20.97 4.25 -9.08
C ARG A 225 -22.45 4.09 -9.44
N GLU A 226 -22.75 4.04 -10.73
CA GLU A 226 -24.09 3.82 -11.29
C GLU A 226 -24.51 2.34 -11.31
N ARG A 227 -23.68 1.45 -10.73
CA ARG A 227 -23.92 0.00 -10.63
C ARG A 227 -24.09 -0.70 -11.98
N GLN A 228 -23.48 -0.16 -13.03
CA GLN A 228 -23.45 -0.73 -14.37
C GLN A 228 -22.33 -1.78 -14.55
N LEU A 229 -21.47 -1.93 -13.54
CA LEU A 229 -20.44 -2.97 -13.51
C LEU A 229 -20.96 -4.21 -12.75
N GLU A 230 -21.19 -5.30 -13.47
CA GLU A 230 -21.45 -6.60 -12.89
C GLU A 230 -20.14 -7.26 -12.45
N LYS A 231 -20.16 -7.82 -11.23
CA LYS A 231 -19.01 -8.48 -10.64
C LYS A 231 -19.36 -9.90 -10.27
N GLU A 232 -18.52 -10.81 -10.70
CA GLU A 232 -18.67 -12.24 -10.43
C GLU A 232 -17.40 -12.77 -9.78
N TYR A 233 -17.60 -13.37 -8.62
CA TYR A 233 -16.55 -14.03 -7.85
C TYR A 233 -16.88 -15.50 -7.68
N VAL A 234 -15.85 -16.29 -7.44
CA VAL A 234 -15.97 -17.67 -6.97
C VAL A 234 -15.21 -17.81 -5.67
N CYS A 235 -15.71 -18.66 -4.77
CA CYS A 235 -15.04 -19.00 -3.53
C CYS A 235 -15.32 -20.44 -3.11
N ARG A 236 -14.45 -20.99 -2.26
CA ARG A 236 -14.68 -22.30 -1.63
C ARG A 236 -14.96 -22.11 -0.14
N VAL A 237 -16.09 -22.62 0.32
CA VAL A 237 -16.63 -22.39 1.66
C VAL A 237 -16.79 -23.69 2.44
N VAL A 238 -16.79 -23.58 3.76
CA VAL A 238 -16.99 -24.71 4.68
C VAL A 238 -18.44 -25.21 4.61
N GLY A 239 -18.59 -26.54 4.60
CA GLY A 239 -19.87 -27.22 4.70
C GLY A 239 -20.66 -27.21 3.40
N GLU A 240 -21.91 -27.65 3.51
CA GLU A 240 -22.85 -27.70 2.41
C GLU A 240 -23.61 -26.38 2.28
N PHE A 241 -23.23 -25.54 1.31
CA PHE A 241 -23.96 -24.31 1.03
C PHE A 241 -25.36 -24.63 0.45
N PRO A 242 -26.40 -23.82 0.68
CA PRO A 242 -27.71 -24.05 0.10
C PRO A 242 -27.69 -24.16 -1.44
N GLU A 243 -28.48 -25.07 -1.99
CA GLU A 243 -28.58 -25.30 -3.44
C GLU A 243 -29.27 -24.15 -4.17
N HIS A 244 -30.29 -23.57 -3.55
CA HIS A 244 -31.02 -22.43 -4.09
C HIS A 244 -30.23 -21.12 -3.91
N PRO A 245 -30.44 -20.11 -4.76
CA PRO A 245 -29.80 -18.81 -4.60
C PRO A 245 -30.13 -18.18 -3.23
N VAL A 246 -29.10 -17.71 -2.53
CA VAL A 246 -29.19 -17.04 -1.23
C VAL A 246 -28.85 -15.57 -1.40
N VAL A 247 -29.73 -14.69 -0.90
CA VAL A 247 -29.50 -13.23 -0.89
C VAL A 247 -29.17 -12.81 0.54
N CYS A 248 -28.01 -12.16 0.74
CA CYS A 248 -27.63 -11.56 2.01
C CYS A 248 -27.57 -10.03 1.87
N GLU A 249 -28.36 -9.33 2.69
CA GLU A 249 -28.47 -7.86 2.70
C GLU A 249 -28.00 -7.22 4.01
N GLU A 250 -27.30 -8.01 4.82
CA GLU A 250 -26.85 -7.59 6.14
C GLU A 250 -25.83 -6.44 6.06
N PRO A 251 -26.02 -5.34 6.81
CA PRO A 251 -25.11 -4.21 6.82
C PRO A 251 -23.76 -4.57 7.48
N ILE A 252 -22.67 -4.02 6.94
CA ILE A 252 -21.31 -4.29 7.40
C ILE A 252 -20.70 -3.05 8.07
N LEU A 253 -20.19 -3.22 9.27
CA LEU A 253 -19.42 -2.25 10.03
C LEU A 253 -17.93 -2.60 10.02
N VAL A 254 -17.08 -1.59 9.87
CA VAL A 254 -15.63 -1.75 10.04
C VAL A 254 -15.31 -1.63 11.53
N VAL A 255 -14.76 -2.69 12.11
CA VAL A 255 -14.38 -2.75 13.53
C VAL A 255 -13.00 -2.14 13.73
N SER A 256 -12.02 -2.52 12.89
CA SER A 256 -10.67 -2.00 12.96
C SER A 256 -10.11 -1.80 11.55
N TYR A 257 -9.82 -0.54 11.20
CA TYR A 257 -9.14 -0.22 9.95
C TYR A 257 -7.69 -0.70 9.92
N LYS A 258 -7.03 -0.73 11.09
CA LYS A 258 -5.63 -1.14 11.22
C LYS A 258 -5.46 -2.62 10.90
N VAL A 259 -6.35 -3.46 11.42
CA VAL A 259 -6.31 -4.92 11.24
C VAL A 259 -7.17 -5.38 10.07
N GLY A 260 -8.04 -4.51 9.55
CA GLY A 260 -8.95 -4.83 8.45
C GLY A 260 -10.13 -5.72 8.88
N VAL A 261 -10.56 -5.65 10.15
CA VAL A 261 -11.67 -6.47 10.65
C VAL A 261 -12.99 -5.75 10.42
N CYS A 262 -13.96 -6.48 9.89
CA CYS A 262 -15.33 -6.03 9.64
C CYS A 262 -16.31 -7.07 10.22
N ARG A 263 -17.52 -6.66 10.58
CA ARG A 263 -18.58 -7.58 11.01
C ARG A 263 -19.94 -7.12 10.51
N VAL A 264 -20.91 -8.04 10.51
CA VAL A 264 -22.32 -7.65 10.36
C VAL A 264 -22.75 -6.91 11.62
N ASP A 265 -23.34 -5.73 11.44
CA ASP A 265 -23.85 -4.90 12.53
C ASP A 265 -24.92 -3.95 11.96
N PRO A 266 -26.08 -3.77 12.63
CA PRO A 266 -27.12 -2.84 12.18
C PRO A 266 -26.65 -1.39 11.98
N LYS A 267 -25.58 -0.96 12.67
CA LYS A 267 -24.96 0.37 12.50
C LYS A 267 -24.03 0.45 11.28
N GLY A 268 -23.82 -0.69 10.61
CA GLY A 268 -23.00 -0.82 9.42
C GLY A 268 -23.61 -0.15 8.19
N LYS A 269 -22.85 -0.18 7.10
CA LYS A 269 -23.33 0.29 5.80
C LYS A 269 -24.04 -0.84 5.07
N PHE A 270 -25.19 -0.55 4.50
CA PHE A 270 -25.92 -1.49 3.65
C PHE A 270 -25.02 -2.07 2.55
N CYS A 271 -25.16 -3.38 2.34
CA CYS A 271 -24.56 -4.13 1.26
C CYS A 271 -25.40 -5.34 0.89
N LYS A 272 -25.33 -5.74 -0.38
CA LYS A 272 -26.09 -6.87 -0.93
C LYS A 272 -25.18 -7.80 -1.73
N THR A 273 -25.27 -9.09 -1.45
CA THR A 273 -24.60 -10.15 -2.20
C THR A 273 -25.57 -11.28 -2.51
N ILE A 274 -25.55 -11.76 -3.75
CA ILE A 274 -26.30 -12.96 -4.17
C ILE A 274 -25.30 -14.10 -4.29
N PHE A 275 -25.60 -15.22 -3.64
CA PHE A 275 -24.77 -16.42 -3.62
C PHE A 275 -25.50 -17.56 -4.31
N GLN A 276 -24.76 -18.38 -5.06
CA GLN A 276 -25.27 -19.59 -5.68
C GLN A 276 -24.23 -20.69 -5.57
N ARG A 277 -24.62 -21.85 -5.01
CA ARG A 277 -23.75 -23.02 -4.99
C ARG A 277 -23.52 -23.51 -6.43
N LEU A 278 -22.26 -23.78 -6.75
CA LEU A 278 -21.85 -24.41 -8.02
C LEU A 278 -21.63 -25.90 -7.85
N SER A 279 -20.99 -26.32 -6.75
CA SER A 279 -20.74 -27.73 -6.45
C SER A 279 -20.60 -27.96 -4.94
N TYR A 280 -20.69 -29.22 -4.52
CA TYR A 280 -20.43 -29.67 -3.15
C TYR A 280 -19.79 -31.05 -3.18
N ASN A 281 -18.61 -31.19 -2.57
CA ASN A 281 -17.83 -32.42 -2.59
C ASN A 281 -18.00 -33.28 -1.32
N GLY A 282 -19.08 -33.09 -0.55
CA GLY A 282 -19.31 -33.78 0.73
C GLY A 282 -18.63 -33.13 1.94
N ARG A 283 -17.77 -32.12 1.74
CA ARG A 283 -17.12 -31.37 2.83
C ARG A 283 -17.18 -29.86 2.65
N THR A 284 -17.00 -29.39 1.43
CA THR A 284 -16.93 -27.96 1.09
C THR A 284 -17.73 -27.68 -0.16
N SER A 285 -18.27 -26.46 -0.27
CA SER A 285 -18.97 -26.01 -1.47
C SER A 285 -18.16 -24.98 -2.24
N VAL A 286 -18.26 -25.03 -3.57
CA VAL A 286 -17.84 -23.91 -4.43
C VAL A 286 -19.06 -23.03 -4.65
N VAL A 287 -18.90 -21.73 -4.42
CA VAL A 287 -19.99 -20.75 -4.44
C VAL A 287 -19.63 -19.60 -5.37
N LYS A 288 -20.55 -19.32 -6.30
CA LYS A 288 -20.57 -18.11 -7.12
C LYS A 288 -21.16 -16.96 -6.30
N CYS A 289 -20.49 -15.83 -6.30
CA CYS A 289 -20.87 -14.64 -5.56
C CYS A 289 -21.04 -13.45 -6.51
N LEU A 290 -22.20 -12.80 -6.43
CA LEU A 290 -22.57 -11.63 -7.22
C LEU A 290 -22.82 -10.44 -6.27
N PRO A 291 -21.77 -9.72 -5.83
CA PRO A 291 -21.93 -8.55 -4.99
C PRO A 291 -22.54 -7.39 -5.81
N ARG A 292 -23.64 -6.84 -5.30
CA ARG A 292 -24.32 -5.65 -5.89
C ARG A 292 -23.84 -4.33 -5.28
N THR A 293 -22.97 -4.42 -4.29
CA THR A 293 -22.27 -3.31 -3.62
C THR A 293 -20.79 -3.67 -3.45
N GLY A 294 -19.94 -2.71 -3.09
CA GLY A 294 -18.51 -2.94 -2.86
C GLY A 294 -18.04 -2.46 -1.50
N ARG A 295 -18.35 -3.19 -0.43
CA ARG A 295 -17.80 -2.93 0.92
C ARG A 295 -16.54 -3.78 1.16
N THR A 296 -15.65 -3.28 2.02
CA THR A 296 -14.46 -4.03 2.45
C THR A 296 -14.87 -5.40 2.98
N HIS A 297 -14.23 -6.46 2.46
CA HIS A 297 -14.46 -7.85 2.86
C HIS A 297 -15.92 -8.34 2.73
N GLN A 298 -16.76 -7.69 1.93
CA GLN A 298 -18.21 -7.95 1.87
C GLN A 298 -18.57 -9.43 1.70
N ILE A 299 -17.99 -10.09 0.69
CA ILE A 299 -18.23 -11.52 0.41
C ILE A 299 -17.84 -12.38 1.61
N ARG A 300 -16.66 -12.11 2.19
CA ARG A 300 -16.09 -12.89 3.29
C ARG A 300 -16.95 -12.80 4.55
N VAL A 301 -17.38 -11.60 4.91
CA VAL A 301 -18.22 -11.32 6.09
C VAL A 301 -19.63 -11.88 5.90
N HIS A 302 -20.24 -11.73 4.72
CA HIS A 302 -21.57 -12.29 4.44
C HIS A 302 -21.55 -13.83 4.49
N LEU A 303 -20.54 -14.48 3.91
CA LEU A 303 -20.38 -15.93 3.97
C LEU A 303 -20.17 -16.42 5.40
N GLN A 304 -19.36 -15.72 6.20
CA GLN A 304 -19.21 -15.99 7.62
C GLN A 304 -20.54 -15.86 8.38
N TYR A 305 -21.27 -14.76 8.16
CA TYR A 305 -22.57 -14.52 8.78
C TYR A 305 -23.58 -15.64 8.45
N LEU A 306 -23.58 -16.11 7.20
CA LEU A 306 -24.42 -17.24 6.78
C LEU A 306 -23.99 -18.59 7.40
N GLY A 307 -22.83 -18.64 8.05
CA GLY A 307 -22.28 -19.86 8.67
C GLY A 307 -21.40 -20.70 7.74
N HIS A 308 -21.01 -20.14 6.59
CA HIS A 308 -20.20 -20.79 5.56
C HIS A 308 -18.96 -19.96 5.24
N PRO A 309 -18.05 -19.70 6.20
CA PRO A 309 -16.85 -18.92 5.93
C PRO A 309 -15.99 -19.61 4.84
N ILE A 310 -15.20 -18.80 4.14
CA ILE A 310 -14.22 -19.31 3.17
C ILE A 310 -13.21 -20.21 3.92
N VAL A 311 -12.92 -21.39 3.34
CA VAL A 311 -12.22 -22.49 4.03
C VAL A 311 -10.91 -22.06 4.68
N ASN A 312 -10.09 -21.31 3.95
CA ASN A 312 -8.78 -20.85 4.40
C ASN A 312 -8.74 -19.34 4.70
N ASP A 313 -9.88 -18.73 5.03
CA ASP A 313 -9.90 -17.30 5.37
C ASP A 313 -9.14 -17.03 6.67
N PRO A 314 -8.05 -16.24 6.64
CA PRO A 314 -7.20 -16.03 7.80
C PRO A 314 -7.78 -15.06 8.81
N ILE A 315 -8.95 -14.47 8.56
CA ILE A 315 -9.62 -13.57 9.50
C ILE A 315 -10.93 -14.20 9.95
N TYR A 316 -11.77 -14.61 9.00
CA TYR A 316 -13.18 -14.93 9.28
C TYR A 316 -13.46 -16.40 9.58
N ASN A 317 -12.50 -17.30 9.34
CA ASN A 317 -12.60 -18.71 9.73
C ASN A 317 -11.74 -19.05 10.95
N MET A 318 -11.69 -18.15 11.94
CA MET A 318 -10.84 -18.26 13.13
C MET A 318 -11.61 -18.56 14.42
N ALA A 319 -10.93 -19.10 15.43
CA ALA A 319 -11.58 -19.52 16.69
C ALA A 319 -11.93 -18.30 17.54
N ALA A 320 -11.24 -17.19 17.30
CA ALA A 320 -11.58 -15.87 17.83
C ALA A 320 -13.07 -15.49 17.65
N TRP A 321 -13.74 -15.94 16.59
CA TRP A 321 -15.17 -15.66 16.33
C TRP A 321 -16.16 -16.59 17.06
N GLY A 322 -15.67 -17.47 17.94
CA GLY A 322 -16.49 -18.42 18.68
C GLY A 322 -16.74 -19.73 17.91
N PRO A 323 -17.50 -20.67 18.52
CA PRO A 323 -17.67 -22.03 18.00
C PRO A 323 -18.40 -22.08 16.64
N GLU A 324 -19.37 -21.18 16.42
CA GLU A 324 -20.09 -21.06 15.15
C GLU A 324 -19.44 -20.07 14.18
N ARG A 325 -18.20 -19.63 14.46
CA ARG A 325 -17.43 -18.71 13.60
C ARG A 325 -18.18 -17.42 13.25
N GLY A 326 -18.99 -16.87 14.16
CA GLY A 326 -19.73 -15.62 13.91
C GLY A 326 -21.03 -15.77 13.11
N LYS A 327 -21.54 -17.00 12.91
CA LYS A 327 -22.84 -17.24 12.27
C LYS A 327 -23.96 -16.40 12.90
N GLY A 328 -24.77 -15.77 12.05
CA GLY A 328 -25.86 -14.87 12.45
C GLY A 328 -25.39 -13.61 13.17
N GLY A 329 -24.10 -13.25 13.09
CA GLY A 329 -23.53 -12.11 13.81
C GLY A 329 -23.29 -12.38 15.30
N LYS A 330 -23.35 -13.64 15.73
CA LYS A 330 -23.18 -14.04 17.14
C LYS A 330 -21.71 -14.26 17.45
N ILE A 331 -21.08 -13.28 18.09
CA ILE A 331 -19.64 -13.32 18.45
C ILE A 331 -19.44 -13.53 19.95
N GLY A 332 -20.35 -12.99 20.78
CA GLY A 332 -20.26 -13.10 22.25
C GLY A 332 -19.07 -12.36 22.88
N LYS A 333 -18.46 -11.42 22.15
CA LYS A 333 -17.30 -10.60 22.55
C LYS A 333 -17.53 -9.14 22.18
N THR A 334 -16.90 -8.23 22.92
CA THR A 334 -16.75 -6.83 22.50
C THR A 334 -15.80 -6.72 21.29
N ASP A 335 -15.77 -5.54 20.66
CA ASP A 335 -14.88 -5.29 19.52
C ASP A 335 -13.40 -5.37 19.94
N GLU A 336 -13.07 -4.88 21.14
CA GLU A 336 -11.73 -4.96 21.72
C GLU A 336 -11.32 -6.41 22.03
N GLU A 337 -12.21 -7.18 22.66
CA GLU A 337 -11.96 -8.59 23.00
C GLU A 337 -11.79 -9.47 21.74
N LEU A 338 -12.59 -9.20 20.70
CA LEU A 338 -12.46 -9.88 19.42
C LEU A 338 -11.12 -9.56 18.77
N LEU A 339 -10.71 -8.29 18.78
CA LEU A 339 -9.46 -7.85 18.19
C LEU A 339 -8.26 -8.50 18.89
N GLU A 340 -8.25 -8.50 20.22
CA GLU A 340 -7.18 -9.13 21.01
C GLU A 340 -7.13 -10.63 20.74
N ALA A 341 -8.28 -11.32 20.71
CA ALA A 341 -8.34 -12.75 20.41
C ALA A 341 -7.82 -13.08 19.00
N LEU A 342 -8.13 -12.25 18.00
CA LEU A 342 -7.61 -12.41 16.63
C LEU A 342 -6.09 -12.22 16.57
N LEU A 343 -5.57 -11.22 17.29
CA LEU A 343 -4.14 -10.93 17.33
C LEU A 343 -3.37 -12.05 18.02
N GLU A 344 -3.87 -12.55 19.14
CA GLU A 344 -3.24 -13.65 19.89
C GLU A 344 -3.23 -14.96 19.09
N GLU A 345 -4.33 -15.27 18.38
CA GLU A 345 -4.38 -16.44 17.51
C GLU A 345 -3.38 -16.33 16.33
N HIS A 346 -3.16 -15.14 15.77
CA HIS A 346 -2.12 -14.95 14.75
C HIS A 346 -0.70 -14.98 15.30
N ARG A 347 -0.49 -14.40 16.50
CA ARG A 347 0.80 -14.41 17.20
C ARG A 347 1.23 -15.84 17.52
N SER A 348 0.34 -16.64 18.08
CA SER A 348 0.61 -18.07 18.38
C SER A 348 0.93 -18.90 17.13
N LYS A 349 0.35 -18.55 15.97
CA LYS A 349 0.65 -19.17 14.67
C LYS A 349 1.85 -18.53 13.94
N GLN A 350 2.53 -17.55 14.53
CA GLN A 350 3.61 -16.77 13.92
C GLN A 350 3.24 -16.18 12.54
N SER A 351 2.01 -15.67 12.42
CA SER A 351 1.38 -15.31 11.14
C SER A 351 0.89 -13.85 11.08
N LEU A 352 1.42 -12.96 11.91
CA LEU A 352 1.02 -11.54 11.97
C LEU A 352 1.19 -10.81 10.63
N ASP A 353 2.17 -11.22 9.81
CA ASP A 353 2.36 -10.68 8.46
C ASP A 353 1.14 -10.94 7.54
N ILE A 354 0.32 -11.96 7.83
CA ILE A 354 -0.94 -12.22 7.12
C ILE A 354 -1.95 -11.09 7.35
N LEU A 355 -1.96 -10.50 8.56
CA LEU A 355 -2.75 -9.30 8.87
C LEU A 355 -2.09 -8.01 8.36
N GLY A 356 -0.90 -8.11 7.76
CA GLY A 356 -0.09 -6.94 7.38
C GLY A 356 0.46 -6.18 8.58
N LEU A 357 0.51 -6.81 9.75
CA LEU A 357 0.97 -6.21 11.00
C LEU A 357 2.36 -6.74 11.37
N SER A 358 3.12 -5.89 12.04
CA SER A 358 4.35 -6.25 12.76
C SER A 358 4.07 -6.35 14.27
N GLU A 359 4.97 -6.92 15.06
CA GLU A 359 4.81 -6.92 16.53
C GLU A 359 4.83 -5.50 17.13
N GLU A 360 5.55 -4.58 16.48
CA GLU A 360 5.60 -3.17 16.88
C GLU A 360 4.25 -2.45 16.70
N ASP A 361 3.46 -2.87 15.70
CA ASP A 361 2.11 -2.36 15.52
C ASP A 361 1.23 -2.63 16.75
N LEU A 362 1.50 -3.70 17.49
CA LEU A 362 0.71 -4.12 18.65
C LEU A 362 1.21 -3.44 19.94
N ASN A 363 2.52 -3.30 20.10
CA ASN A 363 3.14 -2.71 21.30
C ASN A 363 2.90 -1.20 21.44
N SER A 364 2.44 -0.53 20.39
CA SER A 364 2.05 0.90 20.43
C SER A 364 0.82 1.22 21.31
N GLY A 365 0.14 0.20 21.86
CA GLY A 365 -1.02 0.32 22.75
C GLY A 365 -0.74 0.14 24.25
N ALA A 366 0.42 -0.41 24.63
CA ALA A 366 0.72 -0.78 26.01
C ALA A 366 2.00 -0.06 26.49
N GLY A 367 1.83 1.03 27.24
CA GLY A 367 2.90 1.63 28.03
C GLY A 367 3.15 3.11 27.78
N ASP A 368 2.39 3.98 28.47
CA ASP A 368 2.95 5.17 29.12
C ASP A 368 1.97 5.66 30.19
N THR A 369 1.98 5.02 31.37
CA THR A 369 1.40 5.61 32.58
C THR A 369 2.47 6.47 33.22
N ASP A 370 2.66 7.68 32.70
CA ASP A 370 3.36 8.72 33.45
C ASP A 370 2.32 9.50 34.27
N ARG A 371 2.42 9.36 35.59
CA ARG A 371 1.56 10.06 36.55
C ARG A 371 2.00 11.52 36.59
N GLY A 372 1.20 12.40 36.00
CA GLY A 372 1.32 13.86 36.11
C GLY A 372 -0.05 14.48 36.37
N ASP A 373 -0.08 15.37 37.35
CA ASP A 373 -1.24 15.93 38.07
C ASP A 373 -2.43 16.43 37.23
N ALA A 374 -3.61 16.33 37.85
CA ALA A 374 -4.90 16.76 37.34
C ALA A 374 -5.14 18.27 37.57
N SER A 375 -5.39 19.02 36.50
CA SER A 375 -6.45 20.03 36.41
C SER A 375 -6.52 20.62 35.00
N ASP A 376 -7.59 20.34 34.27
CA ASP A 376 -8.53 21.34 33.73
C ASP A 376 -9.39 20.71 32.63
N GLY A 377 -10.69 21.00 32.68
CA GLY A 377 -11.72 20.33 31.90
C GLY A 377 -11.79 20.82 30.46
N THR A 378 -11.50 19.95 29.51
CA THR A 378 -12.08 20.03 28.16
C THR A 378 -12.18 18.62 27.57
N LYS A 379 -13.40 18.24 27.13
CA LYS A 379 -13.71 16.93 26.56
C LYS A 379 -12.79 16.60 25.37
N PRO A 380 -12.20 15.39 25.28
CA PRO A 380 -11.47 14.99 24.08
C PRO A 380 -12.46 14.66 22.95
N ALA A 381 -12.27 15.31 21.80
CA ALA A 381 -12.91 14.94 20.53
C ALA A 381 -12.36 13.60 20.02
N PRO A 382 -13.16 12.78 19.32
CA PRO A 382 -12.71 11.46 18.88
C PRO A 382 -11.55 11.59 17.90
N ALA A 383 -10.45 10.88 18.20
CA ALA A 383 -9.28 10.79 17.33
C ALA A 383 -9.67 10.09 16.02
N ALA A 384 -9.83 10.89 14.97
CA ALA A 384 -10.01 10.39 13.61
C ALA A 384 -8.68 9.85 13.07
N CYS A 385 -8.58 8.53 12.95
CA CYS A 385 -7.61 7.91 12.04
C CYS A 385 -7.95 8.32 10.61
N PRO A 386 -7.03 8.91 9.82
CA PRO A 386 -7.26 9.07 8.40
C PRO A 386 -6.90 7.75 7.70
N LEU A 387 -7.84 6.81 7.70
CA LEU A 387 -7.89 5.72 6.73
C LEU A 387 -9.23 5.81 6.00
N ASN A 388 -9.38 6.91 5.26
CA ASN A 388 -10.20 7.10 4.06
C ASN A 388 -10.27 8.60 3.75
N SER A 389 -9.28 9.11 3.04
CA SER A 389 -9.49 10.18 2.06
C SER A 389 -8.26 10.22 1.16
N ASP A 390 -8.52 10.30 -0.13
CA ASP A 390 -7.58 10.51 -1.22
C ASP A 390 -6.42 11.42 -0.81
N THR A 391 -5.21 10.87 -0.77
CA THR A 391 -3.98 11.69 -0.80
C THR A 391 -2.88 10.86 -1.46
N ASN A 392 -2.61 11.21 -2.71
CA ASN A 392 -1.51 10.75 -3.53
C ASN A 392 -0.20 10.74 -2.74
N LEU A 393 0.47 9.58 -2.75
CA LEU A 393 1.85 9.46 -2.34
C LEU A 393 2.72 9.49 -3.61
N GLU A 394 2.93 10.69 -4.15
CA GLU A 394 3.82 11.01 -5.28
C GLU A 394 4.56 12.30 -4.91
N THR A 395 5.80 12.59 -5.27
CA THR A 395 6.71 12.13 -6.34
C THR A 395 8.12 12.57 -5.91
N LEU A 396 9.19 12.19 -6.65
CA LEU A 396 10.41 13.04 -6.71
C LEU A 396 11.37 12.72 -7.87
N GLU A 397 11.19 13.34 -9.05
CA GLU A 397 12.24 13.42 -10.10
C GLU A 397 13.12 14.70 -9.98
N LYS A 398 14.40 14.49 -10.34
CA LYS A 398 15.49 15.38 -10.82
C LYS A 398 15.97 16.58 -9.96
N ASN A 399 17.24 16.53 -9.55
CA ASN A 399 18.30 17.29 -10.25
C ASN A 399 19.74 16.91 -9.85
N LYS A 400 20.61 17.14 -10.84
CA LYS A 400 22.08 17.00 -10.93
C LYS A 400 22.88 17.72 -9.82
N GLU A 401 24.00 17.05 -9.50
CA GLU A 401 25.30 17.49 -8.97
C GLU A 401 25.35 18.34 -7.70
N PHE A 402 25.92 17.75 -6.63
CA PHE A 402 27.01 18.36 -5.86
C PHE A 402 27.76 17.29 -5.03
N GLY A 403 29.08 17.20 -5.23
CA GLY A 403 30.07 16.91 -4.18
C GLY A 403 30.54 15.47 -4.01
N LEU A 404 31.58 15.10 -4.76
CA LEU A 404 32.38 13.89 -4.64
C LEU A 404 32.90 13.64 -3.21
N CYS A 405 32.74 12.40 -2.72
CA CYS A 405 33.78 11.76 -1.90
C CYS A 405 34.36 10.61 -2.73
N GLU A 406 35.66 10.66 -2.96
CA GLU A 406 36.42 9.68 -3.74
C GLU A 406 36.34 8.31 -3.07
N ASN A 407 35.99 7.28 -3.84
CA ASN A 407 36.43 5.92 -3.56
C ASN A 407 36.82 5.26 -4.90
N ARG A 408 38.07 4.80 -4.91
CA ARG A 408 38.78 4.23 -6.06
C ARG A 408 38.11 2.95 -6.56
N ASP A 409 38.24 2.77 -7.88
CA ASP A 409 37.87 1.58 -8.63
C ASP A 409 38.34 0.27 -8.00
N GLY A 410 37.43 -0.71 -8.02
CA GLY A 410 37.71 -2.09 -7.66
C GLY A 410 36.40 -2.83 -7.45
N GLN A 411 35.90 -3.50 -8.49
CA GLN A 411 34.86 -4.54 -8.51
C GLN A 411 34.22 -4.84 -7.15
N THR A 412 33.11 -4.16 -6.81
CA THR A 412 32.34 -4.48 -5.62
C THR A 412 31.18 -5.40 -5.99
N GLY A 413 31.34 -6.68 -5.65
CA GLY A 413 30.20 -7.58 -5.50
C GLY A 413 29.17 -6.96 -4.56
N VAL A 414 27.90 -7.01 -4.95
CA VAL A 414 26.76 -6.55 -4.15
C VAL A 414 26.70 -7.41 -2.89
N ASN A 415 27.32 -6.94 -1.81
CA ASN A 415 27.32 -7.64 -0.53
C ASN A 415 25.96 -7.43 0.14
N SER A 416 25.10 -8.44 0.04
CA SER A 416 23.65 -8.32 0.18
C SER A 416 23.11 -8.57 1.59
N GLU A 417 23.83 -8.22 2.65
CA GLU A 417 23.45 -8.55 4.04
C GLU A 417 23.77 -7.46 5.08
N GLU A 418 23.76 -6.18 4.70
CA GLU A 418 24.03 -5.14 5.70
C GLU A 418 22.82 -4.97 6.64
N LYS A 419 22.89 -5.64 7.80
CA LYS A 419 21.88 -5.52 8.85
C LYS A 419 21.93 -4.12 9.47
N ASP A 420 20.77 -3.47 9.52
CA ASP A 420 20.63 -2.15 10.09
C ASP A 420 20.41 -2.22 11.62
N PRO A 421 21.20 -1.50 12.43
CA PRO A 421 21.14 -1.59 13.90
C PRO A 421 19.90 -0.93 14.52
N LEU A 422 19.20 -0.06 13.80
CA LEU A 422 17.94 0.56 14.24
C LEU A 422 16.71 -0.17 13.68
N CYS A 423 16.89 -1.03 12.67
CA CYS A 423 15.83 -1.81 12.07
C CYS A 423 15.53 -3.04 12.93
N VAL A 424 14.31 -3.12 13.45
CA VAL A 424 13.87 -4.26 14.26
C VAL A 424 13.77 -5.53 13.39
N GLU A 425 13.30 -5.39 12.15
CA GLU A 425 13.22 -6.47 11.17
C GLU A 425 14.58 -7.12 10.87
N CYS A 426 15.70 -6.38 10.93
CA CYS A 426 17.04 -6.95 10.78
C CYS A 426 17.49 -7.81 11.98
N LYS A 427 16.85 -7.64 13.14
CA LYS A 427 17.15 -8.33 14.39
C LYS A 427 16.26 -9.55 14.62
N ILE A 428 15.09 -9.57 14.00
CA ILE A 428 14.13 -10.67 14.10
C ILE A 428 14.37 -11.64 12.94
N THR A 429 14.35 -12.94 13.23
CA THR A 429 14.27 -13.97 12.19
C THR A 429 12.86 -14.52 12.19
N ARG A 430 12.09 -14.25 11.13
CA ARG A 430 10.76 -14.85 10.94
C ARG A 430 10.87 -16.03 9.98
N ARG A 431 10.02 -17.03 10.20
CA ARG A 431 9.77 -18.06 9.20
C ARG A 431 9.05 -17.41 8.02
N ASP A 432 9.45 -17.78 6.80
CA ASP A 432 8.68 -17.44 5.62
C ASP A 432 7.31 -18.15 5.63
N PRO A 433 6.23 -17.47 5.22
CA PRO A 433 4.95 -18.13 5.00
C PRO A 433 5.09 -19.10 3.82
N SER A 434 4.43 -20.24 3.91
CA SER A 434 4.27 -21.12 2.75
C SER A 434 3.40 -20.43 1.68
N PRO A 435 3.60 -20.74 0.38
CA PRO A 435 2.72 -20.22 -0.67
C PRO A 435 1.23 -20.50 -0.43
N LYS A 436 0.88 -21.63 0.21
CA LYS A 436 -0.50 -21.97 0.56
C LYS A 436 -1.11 -20.99 1.58
N GLU A 437 -0.34 -20.54 2.57
CA GLU A 437 -0.76 -19.53 3.58
C GLU A 437 -0.98 -18.14 2.96
N LEU A 438 -0.45 -17.91 1.76
CA LEU A 438 -0.56 -16.67 1.00
C LEU A 438 -1.70 -16.69 -0.03
N VAL A 439 -2.47 -17.76 -0.10
CA VAL A 439 -3.63 -17.90 -1.00
C VAL A 439 -4.92 -17.93 -0.17
N MET A 440 -5.95 -17.24 -0.65
CA MET A 440 -7.32 -17.35 -0.15
C MET A 440 -8.20 -17.90 -1.27
N TYR A 441 -9.11 -18.81 -0.94
CA TYR A 441 -10.06 -19.40 -1.90
C TYR A 441 -11.22 -18.44 -2.20
N LEU A 442 -10.85 -17.27 -2.71
CA LEU A 442 -11.72 -16.22 -3.22
C LEU A 442 -11.05 -15.58 -4.44
N HIS A 443 -11.77 -15.56 -5.55
CA HIS A 443 -11.27 -15.11 -6.83
C HIS A 443 -12.31 -14.28 -7.58
N ALA A 444 -11.90 -13.13 -8.10
CA ALA A 444 -12.69 -12.30 -9.00
C ALA A 444 -12.66 -12.92 -10.39
N LEU A 445 -13.70 -13.70 -10.72
CA LEU A 445 -13.73 -14.49 -11.95
C LEU A 445 -14.00 -13.63 -13.17
N ARG A 446 -14.88 -12.63 -13.04
CA ARG A 446 -15.33 -11.83 -14.18
C ARG A 446 -15.86 -10.46 -13.78
N TYR A 447 -15.57 -9.47 -14.61
CA TYR A 447 -16.27 -8.19 -14.64
C TYR A 447 -16.90 -7.94 -15.99
N LYS A 448 -18.11 -7.40 -15.97
CA LYS A 448 -18.87 -7.07 -17.17
C LYS A 448 -19.49 -5.69 -17.04
N GLY A 449 -19.08 -4.78 -17.93
CA GLY A 449 -19.70 -3.48 -18.13
C GLY A 449 -20.64 -3.51 -19.33
N ALA A 450 -21.13 -2.33 -19.74
CA ALA A 450 -21.97 -2.20 -20.92
C ALA A 450 -21.20 -2.52 -22.22
N GLU A 451 -19.93 -2.16 -22.28
CA GLU A 451 -19.09 -2.21 -23.50
C GLU A 451 -17.97 -3.26 -23.42
N PHE A 452 -17.77 -3.89 -22.26
CA PHE A 452 -16.66 -4.82 -22.05
C PHE A 452 -17.05 -6.00 -21.16
N GLU A 453 -16.37 -7.12 -21.36
CA GLU A 453 -16.45 -8.30 -20.51
C GLU A 453 -15.06 -8.93 -20.40
N TYR A 454 -14.54 -9.01 -19.17
CA TYR A 454 -13.22 -9.56 -18.89
C TYR A 454 -13.34 -10.69 -17.88
N SER A 455 -12.72 -11.83 -18.18
CA SER A 455 -12.75 -13.02 -17.34
C SER A 455 -11.38 -13.67 -17.22
N SER A 456 -11.07 -14.18 -16.04
CA SER A 456 -9.93 -15.06 -15.79
C SER A 456 -10.32 -16.54 -15.97
N LYS A 457 -9.33 -17.44 -15.84
CA LYS A 457 -9.59 -18.88 -15.76
C LYS A 457 -10.15 -19.24 -14.39
N MET A 458 -10.98 -20.29 -14.33
CA MET A 458 -11.43 -20.86 -13.07
C MET A 458 -10.22 -21.37 -12.26
N PRO A 459 -10.05 -20.97 -10.98
CA PRO A 459 -8.96 -21.47 -10.15
C PRO A 459 -9.04 -22.98 -9.93
N GLU A 460 -7.90 -23.65 -9.77
CA GLU A 460 -7.84 -25.10 -9.55
C GLU A 460 -8.62 -25.54 -8.31
N TRP A 461 -8.53 -24.77 -7.22
CA TRP A 461 -9.27 -25.04 -5.98
C TRP A 461 -10.80 -24.91 -6.12
N ALA A 462 -11.29 -24.32 -7.21
CA ALA A 462 -12.72 -24.19 -7.49
C ALA A 462 -13.28 -25.38 -8.32
N ARG A 463 -12.45 -26.36 -8.69
CA ARG A 463 -12.94 -27.58 -9.35
C ARG A 463 -13.68 -28.49 -8.36
N GLU A 464 -14.70 -29.19 -8.84
CA GLU A 464 -15.51 -30.09 -8.00
C GLU A 464 -14.70 -31.23 -7.37
N ASP A 465 -13.79 -31.81 -8.15
CA ASP A 465 -12.89 -32.91 -7.79
C ASP A 465 -11.64 -32.48 -7.01
N TRP A 466 -11.54 -31.21 -6.61
CA TRP A 466 -10.35 -30.69 -5.93
C TRP A 466 -10.26 -31.18 -4.49
N GLU A 467 -9.09 -31.74 -4.17
CA GLU A 467 -8.60 -32.07 -2.83
C GLU A 467 -7.34 -31.23 -2.52
N GLU A 468 -7.15 -30.88 -1.25
CA GLU A 468 -6.17 -29.87 -0.79
C GLU A 468 -4.72 -30.34 -0.64
#